data_AF-A0A7C4YNP6-F1
#
_entry.id   AF-A0A7C4YNP6-F1
#
_cell.length_a   1.000
_cell.length_b   1.000
_cell.length_c   1.000
_cell.angle_alpha   90.00
_cell.angle_beta   90.00
_cell.angle_gamma   90.00
#
_symmetry.space_group_name_H-M   'P 1'
#
loop_
_entity.id
_entity.type
_entity.pdbx_description
1 polymer ?
#
loop_
_entity_poly.entity_id
_entity_poly.type
_entity_poly.pdbx_seq_one_letter_code
_entity_poly.pdbx_strand_id
1 'polypeptide(L)'
;MNDVRKMIYGTLIGFLGVVVLWVSFIYISACGFTFSCNKQKPIVERTPIPTLIPVNHAVIQLPAAEGDFNKCEVSATELIGAWVSADAPETTPFPFSDVNGQPCEGTFGSDIQPLFVENSLWYNGSIGCVSCHNSELTERSGGLDLSSYNAATANKNILGGGNWETSALFNVLVNQGFVPAGHSADAPPVELMIYAGSVVEVTATPTP
;
A
#
# COMPACT_ATOMS: atom_id res chain seq x y z
N MET A 1 9.49 61.84 -7.62
CA MET A 1 9.64 60.53 -8.33
C MET A 1 10.11 59.38 -7.42
N ASN A 2 10.72 59.62 -6.26
CA ASN A 2 11.20 58.54 -5.38
C ASN A 2 10.09 57.86 -4.53
N ASP A 3 9.04 58.58 -4.14
CA ASP A 3 7.95 58.02 -3.32
C ASP A 3 7.13 56.95 -4.03
N VAL A 4 6.77 57.18 -5.29
CA VAL A 4 5.99 56.20 -6.08
C VAL A 4 6.79 54.92 -6.27
N ARG A 5 8.09 55.02 -6.55
CA ARG A 5 8.98 53.86 -6.68
C ARG A 5 9.09 53.08 -5.36
N LYS A 6 9.18 53.78 -4.22
CA LYS A 6 9.24 53.18 -2.89
C LYS A 6 7.92 52.49 -2.53
N MET A 7 6.78 53.07 -2.89
CA MET A 7 5.47 52.45 -2.71
C MET A 7 5.32 51.18 -3.55
N ILE A 8 5.70 51.23 -4.84
CA ILE A 8 5.66 50.09 -5.75
C ILE A 8 6.52 48.93 -5.24
N TYR A 9 7.76 49.20 -4.82
CA TYR A 9 8.62 48.15 -4.25
C TYR A 9 8.11 47.63 -2.91
N GLY A 10 7.56 48.49 -2.06
CA GLY A 10 6.95 48.07 -0.80
C GLY A 10 5.79 47.10 -1.01
N THR A 11 4.90 47.40 -1.96
CA THR A 11 3.78 46.52 -2.31
C THR A 11 4.25 45.20 -2.92
N LEU A 12 5.23 45.24 -3.83
CA LEU A 12 5.79 44.02 -4.43
C LEU A 12 6.45 43.11 -3.38
N ILE A 13 7.26 43.67 -2.49
CA ILE A 13 7.90 42.90 -1.41
C ILE A 13 6.87 42.33 -0.45
N GLY A 14 5.87 43.13 -0.06
CA GLY A 14 4.78 42.67 0.81
C GLY A 14 3.98 41.54 0.17
N PHE A 15 3.60 41.67 -1.10
CA PHE A 15 2.88 40.64 -1.84
C PHE A 15 3.70 39.35 -1.95
N LEU A 16 4.97 39.44 -2.35
CA LEU A 16 5.85 38.27 -2.43
C LEU A 16 6.05 37.62 -1.06
N GLY A 17 6.18 38.41 0.01
CA GLY A 17 6.23 37.90 1.37
C GLY A 17 5.00 37.09 1.75
N VAL A 18 3.80 37.60 1.44
CA VAL A 18 2.53 36.88 1.68
C VAL A 18 2.45 35.61 0.84
N VAL A 19 2.87 35.64 -0.42
CA VAL A 19 2.89 34.44 -1.29
C VAL A 19 3.82 33.38 -0.72
N VAL A 20 5.04 33.74 -0.31
CA VAL A 20 5.98 32.78 0.30
C VAL A 20 5.40 32.19 1.57
N LEU A 21 4.79 33.02 2.43
CA LEU A 21 4.19 32.56 3.69
C LEU A 21 3.01 31.60 3.42
N TRP A 22 2.16 31.93 2.45
CA TRP A 22 1.02 31.11 2.06
C TRP A 22 1.45 29.78 1.44
N VAL A 23 2.41 29.78 0.51
CA VAL A 23 2.98 28.55 -0.07
C VAL A 23 3.64 27.70 1.01
N SER A 24 4.37 28.31 1.94
CA SER A 24 4.97 27.59 3.07
C SER A 24 3.91 26.98 3.99
N PHE A 25 2.81 27.70 4.24
CA PHE A 25 1.68 27.18 5.03
C PHE A 25 1.01 25.98 4.33
N ILE A 26 0.78 26.06 3.02
CA ILE A 26 0.25 24.93 2.24
C ILE A 26 1.21 23.76 2.27
N TYR A 27 2.51 24.02 2.08
CA TYR A 27 3.53 22.97 2.12
C TYR A 27 3.58 22.27 3.48
N ILE A 28 3.61 23.03 4.59
CA ILE A 28 3.67 22.45 5.94
C ILE A 28 2.37 21.71 6.29
N SER A 29 1.21 22.25 5.91
CA SER A 29 -0.08 21.57 6.15
C SER A 29 -0.25 20.30 5.32
N ALA A 30 0.27 20.27 4.09
CA ALA A 30 0.24 19.09 3.26
C ALA A 30 1.31 18.06 3.67
N CYS A 31 2.58 18.47 3.74
CA CYS A 31 3.73 17.57 3.82
C CYS A 31 4.42 17.54 5.21
N GLY A 32 4.06 18.41 6.16
CA GLY A 32 4.75 18.55 7.45
C GLY A 32 6.07 19.34 7.35
N PHE A 33 6.94 19.24 8.37
CA PHE A 33 8.28 19.84 8.38
C PHE A 33 9.36 18.98 7.71
N THR A 34 8.99 17.84 7.15
CA THR A 34 9.93 16.93 6.48
C THR A 34 10.03 17.29 4.99
N PHE A 35 11.20 17.05 4.39
CA PHE A 35 11.41 17.23 2.93
C PHE A 35 10.87 16.05 2.10
N SER A 36 10.23 15.08 2.75
CA SER A 36 9.64 13.88 2.13
C SER A 36 8.14 14.05 1.99
N CYS A 37 7.68 14.67 0.90
CA CYS A 37 6.24 14.78 0.63
C CYS A 37 5.71 13.47 0.02
N ASN A 38 5.51 12.46 0.86
CA ASN A 38 5.05 11.13 0.44
C ASN A 38 3.53 11.05 0.19
N LYS A 39 2.77 12.12 0.49
CA LYS A 39 1.29 12.13 0.33
C LYS A 39 0.79 12.14 -1.12
N GLN A 40 1.67 12.32 -2.11
CA GLN A 40 1.30 12.36 -3.52
C GLN A 40 1.61 11.05 -4.26
N LYS A 41 1.74 9.93 -3.56
CA LYS A 41 1.61 8.63 -4.24
C LYS A 41 0.13 8.48 -4.58
N PRO A 42 -0.26 8.36 -5.87
CA PRO A 42 -1.65 8.29 -6.23
C PRO A 42 -2.31 7.15 -5.45
N ILE A 43 -3.35 7.49 -4.70
CA ILE A 43 -4.25 6.48 -4.15
C ILE A 43 -4.68 5.66 -5.35
N VAL A 44 -4.38 4.36 -5.32
CA VAL A 44 -4.84 3.43 -6.34
C VAL A 44 -6.33 3.66 -6.50
N GLU A 45 -6.74 4.25 -7.62
CA GLU A 45 -8.13 4.59 -7.86
C GLU A 45 -8.86 3.26 -8.08
N ARG A 46 -9.49 2.77 -7.01
CA ARG A 46 -10.21 1.51 -6.96
C ARG A 46 -11.51 1.66 -7.74
N THR A 47 -11.41 1.81 -9.06
CA THR A 47 -12.58 1.79 -9.92
C THR A 47 -13.18 0.39 -9.82
N PRO A 48 -14.45 0.26 -9.39
CA PRO A 48 -15.13 -1.01 -9.50
C PRO A 48 -15.12 -1.41 -10.97
N ILE A 49 -14.60 -2.59 -11.28
CA ILE A 49 -14.77 -3.17 -12.61
C ILE A 49 -16.28 -3.16 -12.90
N PRO A 50 -16.74 -2.65 -14.06
CA PRO A 50 -18.15 -2.68 -14.42
C PRO A 50 -18.57 -4.14 -14.55
N THR A 51 -19.05 -4.72 -13.45
CA THR A 51 -19.69 -6.02 -13.45
C THR A 51 -21.04 -5.83 -14.12
N LEU A 52 -21.36 -6.68 -15.11
CA LEU A 52 -22.67 -6.73 -15.79
C LEU A 52 -23.80 -7.25 -14.86
N ILE A 53 -23.59 -7.19 -13.54
CA ILE A 53 -24.52 -7.66 -12.53
C ILE A 53 -25.38 -6.45 -12.10
N PRO A 54 -26.72 -6.50 -12.24
CA PRO A 54 -27.58 -5.41 -11.81
C PRO A 54 -27.44 -5.21 -10.30
N VAL A 55 -26.95 -4.04 -9.91
CA VAL A 55 -26.77 -3.62 -8.52
C VAL A 55 -28.15 -3.36 -7.92
N ASN A 56 -28.65 -4.27 -7.08
CA ASN A 56 -29.58 -3.88 -6.04
C ASN A 56 -28.77 -3.09 -5.01
N HIS A 57 -29.02 -1.79 -4.92
CA HIS A 57 -28.31 -0.85 -4.05
C HIS A 57 -28.42 -1.25 -2.57
N ALA A 58 -27.49 -2.05 -2.07
CA ALA A 58 -27.01 -1.91 -0.71
C ALA A 58 -25.90 -0.85 -0.77
N VAL A 59 -26.14 0.31 -0.17
CA VAL A 59 -25.11 1.33 0.03
C VAL A 59 -24.03 0.70 0.91
N ILE A 60 -22.95 0.22 0.29
CA ILE A 60 -21.73 -0.11 1.02
C ILE A 60 -21.20 1.24 1.49
N GLN A 61 -21.45 1.57 2.76
CA GLN A 61 -20.70 2.60 3.45
C GLN A 61 -19.25 2.12 3.51
N LEU A 62 -18.46 2.56 2.53
CA LEU A 62 -17.01 2.60 2.67
C LEU A 62 -16.75 3.37 3.97
N PRO A 63 -16.10 2.79 4.98
CA PRO A 63 -15.63 3.58 6.10
C PRO A 63 -14.74 4.68 5.51
N ALA A 64 -14.97 5.91 5.97
CA ALA A 64 -14.08 7.02 5.70
C ALA A 64 -12.63 6.57 5.96
N ALA A 65 -11.69 7.11 5.19
CA ALA A 65 -10.25 6.95 5.40
C ALA A 65 -9.85 7.55 6.75
N GLU A 66 -10.24 6.88 7.84
CA GLU A 66 -9.77 7.11 9.19
C GLU A 66 -8.55 6.19 9.38
N GLY A 67 -7.34 6.79 9.37
CA GLY A 67 -6.14 6.12 9.88
C GLY A 67 -4.84 6.25 9.09
N ASP A 68 -4.79 6.94 7.95
CA ASP A 68 -3.57 6.95 7.09
C ASP A 68 -2.38 7.76 7.63
N PHE A 69 -2.51 8.45 8.77
CA PHE A 69 -1.43 9.26 9.32
C PHE A 69 -0.33 8.45 10.04
N ASN A 70 -0.60 7.19 10.40
CA ASN A 70 0.33 6.33 11.16
C ASN A 70 0.70 5.02 10.42
N LYS A 71 0.36 4.91 9.14
CA LYS A 71 0.66 3.71 8.35
C LYS A 71 2.09 3.73 7.82
N CYS A 72 2.67 2.55 7.71
CA CYS A 72 4.04 2.34 7.29
C CYS A 72 4.11 2.08 5.78
N GLU A 73 5.04 2.75 5.09
CA GLU A 73 5.29 2.52 3.68
C GLU A 73 6.16 1.27 3.50
N VAL A 74 5.67 0.30 2.73
CA VAL A 74 6.34 -0.99 2.52
C VAL A 74 6.00 -1.56 1.14
N SER A 75 6.90 -2.34 0.57
CA SER A 75 6.61 -3.11 -0.65
C SER A 75 5.61 -4.22 -0.34
N ALA A 76 4.60 -4.43 -1.20
CA ALA A 76 3.58 -5.44 -0.97
C ALA A 76 4.18 -6.86 -0.90
N THR A 77 5.25 -7.12 -1.64
CA THR A 77 5.97 -8.41 -1.59
C THR A 77 6.75 -8.59 -0.30
N GLU A 78 7.38 -7.53 0.21
CA GLU A 78 8.06 -7.54 1.52
C GLU A 78 7.07 -7.70 2.67
N LEU A 79 5.91 -7.05 2.60
CA LEU A 79 4.85 -7.18 3.61
C LEU A 79 4.30 -8.61 3.69
N ILE A 80 4.03 -9.24 2.54
CA ILE A 80 3.64 -10.66 2.50
C ILE A 80 4.76 -11.54 3.04
N GLY A 81 6.02 -11.24 2.68
CA GLY A 81 7.18 -11.98 3.17
C GLY A 81 7.35 -11.90 4.68
N ALA A 82 7.14 -10.73 5.28
CA ALA A 82 7.17 -10.53 6.72
C ALA A 82 6.05 -11.31 7.42
N TRP A 83 4.83 -11.27 6.88
CA TRP A 83 3.71 -12.07 7.38
C TRP A 83 3.99 -13.58 7.33
N VAL A 84 4.49 -14.07 6.20
CA VAL A 84 4.87 -15.49 6.03
C VAL A 84 5.99 -15.88 6.99
N SER A 85 7.00 -15.04 7.14
CA SER A 85 8.15 -15.30 8.04
C SER A 85 7.74 -15.28 9.52
N ALA A 86 6.64 -14.61 9.86
CA ALA A 86 6.01 -14.63 11.17
C ALA A 86 5.10 -15.86 11.40
N ASP A 87 5.20 -16.90 10.56
CA ASP A 87 4.34 -18.10 10.53
C ASP A 87 2.88 -17.80 10.15
N ALA A 88 2.69 -16.76 9.33
CA ALA A 88 1.42 -16.39 8.73
C ALA A 88 0.26 -16.26 9.74
N PRO A 89 0.33 -15.39 10.77
CA PRO A 89 -0.73 -15.26 11.75
C PRO A 89 -2.02 -14.67 11.17
N GLU A 90 -3.18 -15.16 11.63
CA GLU A 90 -4.50 -14.64 11.21
C GLU A 90 -4.91 -13.37 11.97
N THR A 91 -4.84 -13.42 13.30
CA THR A 91 -5.42 -12.38 14.17
C THR A 91 -4.39 -11.65 15.00
N THR A 92 -3.23 -12.25 15.27
CA THR A 92 -2.14 -11.62 16.01
C THR A 92 -1.34 -10.70 15.09
N PRO A 93 -0.95 -9.50 15.56
CA PRO A 93 -0.08 -8.63 14.79
C PRO A 93 1.25 -9.32 14.46
N PHE A 94 1.76 -9.07 13.26
CA PHE A 94 3.10 -9.49 12.85
C PHE A 94 4.01 -8.27 12.66
N PRO A 95 5.29 -8.37 13.06
CA PRO A 95 6.23 -7.28 12.89
C PRO A 95 6.73 -7.21 11.44
N PHE A 96 6.95 -6.00 10.95
CA PHE A 96 7.68 -5.72 9.71
C PHE A 96 8.44 -4.39 9.83
N SER A 97 9.31 -4.09 8.86
CA SER A 97 10.02 -2.81 8.78
C SER A 97 9.53 -2.03 7.58
N ASP A 98 9.31 -0.73 7.76
CA ASP A 98 9.01 0.18 6.67
C ASP A 98 10.26 0.43 5.79
N VAL A 99 10.09 1.11 4.66
CA VAL A 99 11.19 1.51 3.76
C VAL A 99 12.26 2.38 4.42
N ASN A 100 11.96 3.01 5.56
CA ASN A 100 12.87 3.85 6.34
C ASN A 100 13.50 3.10 7.53
N GLY A 101 13.22 1.79 7.68
CA GLY A 101 13.68 0.96 8.79
C GLY A 101 12.93 1.15 10.11
N GLN A 102 11.77 1.81 10.10
CA GLN A 102 10.90 1.94 11.27
C GLN A 102 10.17 0.63 11.56
N PRO A 103 10.08 0.20 12.83
CA PRO A 103 9.34 -0.99 13.22
C PRO A 103 7.83 -0.72 13.15
N CYS A 104 7.12 -1.64 12.49
CA CYS A 104 5.69 -1.56 12.26
C CYS A 104 5.03 -2.91 12.54
N GLU A 105 3.73 -2.87 12.83
CA GLU A 105 2.91 -4.06 13.01
C GLU A 105 1.72 -4.05 12.06
N GLY A 106 1.47 -5.18 11.42
CA GLY A 106 0.33 -5.39 10.52
C GLY A 106 -0.52 -6.58 10.95
N THR A 107 -1.73 -6.69 10.40
CA THR A 107 -2.59 -7.87 10.59
C THR A 107 -3.07 -8.44 9.26
N PHE A 108 -3.38 -9.73 9.22
CA PHE A 108 -3.81 -10.38 7.99
C PHE A 108 -5.04 -9.71 7.38
N GLY A 109 -6.08 -9.47 8.19
CA GLY A 109 -7.35 -8.93 7.71
C GLY A 109 -7.27 -7.51 7.15
N SER A 110 -6.44 -6.64 7.75
CA SER A 110 -6.30 -5.25 7.31
C SER A 110 -5.27 -5.06 6.21
N ASP A 111 -4.18 -5.83 6.22
CA ASP A 111 -2.99 -5.50 5.44
C ASP A 111 -2.64 -6.56 4.39
N ILE A 112 -2.95 -7.84 4.63
CA ILE A 112 -2.59 -8.94 3.73
C ILE A 112 -3.75 -9.36 2.83
N GLN A 113 -4.93 -9.62 3.39
CA GLN A 113 -6.10 -10.09 2.62
C GLN A 113 -6.47 -9.13 1.47
N PRO A 114 -6.43 -7.80 1.65
CA PRO A 114 -6.64 -6.87 0.54
C PRO A 114 -5.71 -7.10 -0.66
N LEU A 115 -4.46 -7.52 -0.44
CA LEU A 115 -3.49 -7.78 -1.50
C LEU A 115 -3.93 -8.88 -2.47
N PHE A 116 -4.74 -9.83 -1.99
CA PHE A 116 -5.23 -10.94 -2.79
C PHE A 116 -6.62 -10.69 -3.38
N VAL A 117 -7.44 -9.89 -2.71
CA VAL A 117 -8.85 -9.70 -3.08
C VAL A 117 -9.05 -8.53 -4.03
N GLU A 118 -8.26 -7.47 -3.89
CA GLU A 118 -8.57 -6.21 -4.54
C GLU A 118 -8.11 -6.15 -6.00
N ASN A 119 -9.01 -5.61 -6.84
CA ASN A 119 -8.70 -5.31 -8.23
C ASN A 119 -7.87 -4.03 -8.33
N SER A 120 -7.12 -3.93 -9.42
CA SER A 120 -6.26 -2.81 -9.81
C SER A 120 -5.19 -2.44 -8.79
N LEU A 121 -4.92 -3.32 -7.81
CA LEU A 121 -3.97 -3.04 -6.73
C LEU A 121 -2.52 -3.17 -7.20
N TRP A 122 -2.16 -4.31 -7.80
CA TRP A 122 -0.79 -4.61 -8.25
C TRP A 122 -0.36 -3.74 -9.43
N TYR A 123 -1.29 -3.44 -10.34
CA TYR A 123 -1.14 -2.46 -11.39
C TYR A 123 -2.52 -2.04 -11.90
N ASN A 124 -2.59 -0.92 -12.64
CA ASN A 124 -3.86 -0.42 -13.14
C ASN A 124 -4.55 -1.45 -14.06
N GLY A 125 -5.79 -1.82 -13.73
CA GLY A 125 -6.56 -2.81 -14.47
C GLY A 125 -6.21 -4.27 -14.14
N SER A 126 -5.35 -4.53 -13.15
CA SER A 126 -5.11 -5.89 -12.66
C SER A 126 -6.39 -6.48 -12.07
N ILE A 127 -6.63 -7.77 -12.26
CA ILE A 127 -7.67 -8.46 -11.49
C ILE A 127 -7.09 -8.92 -10.15
N GLY A 128 -7.91 -8.92 -9.10
CA GLY A 128 -7.55 -9.48 -7.81
C GLY A 128 -7.32 -10.99 -7.95
N CYS A 129 -6.35 -11.53 -7.20
CA CYS A 129 -5.95 -12.93 -7.26
C CYS A 129 -7.15 -13.88 -7.08
N VAL A 130 -8.09 -13.52 -6.22
CA VAL A 130 -9.33 -14.29 -5.96
C VAL A 130 -10.24 -14.44 -7.18
N SER A 131 -10.08 -13.63 -8.22
CA SER A 131 -10.85 -13.78 -9.46
C SER A 131 -10.59 -15.11 -10.15
N CYS A 132 -9.39 -15.68 -9.96
CA CYS A 132 -9.00 -16.99 -10.48
C CYS A 132 -8.70 -18.00 -9.38
N HIS A 133 -8.17 -17.56 -8.23
CA HIS A 133 -7.81 -18.42 -7.10
C HIS A 133 -8.89 -18.40 -6.01
N ASN A 134 -9.96 -19.16 -6.23
CA ASN A 134 -11.09 -19.32 -5.32
C ASN A 134 -11.62 -20.76 -5.33
N SER A 135 -12.50 -21.09 -4.38
CA SER A 135 -13.13 -22.41 -4.24
C SER A 135 -13.90 -22.87 -5.47
N GLU A 136 -14.57 -21.96 -6.19
CA GLU A 136 -15.41 -22.29 -7.34
C GLU A 136 -14.58 -22.67 -8.58
N LEU A 137 -13.32 -22.26 -8.63
CA LEU A 137 -12.42 -22.47 -9.77
C LEU A 137 -11.25 -23.43 -9.46
N THR A 138 -11.37 -24.24 -8.40
CA THR A 138 -10.32 -25.16 -7.89
C THR A 138 -9.58 -25.94 -8.99
N GLU A 139 -10.29 -26.56 -9.95
CA GLU A 139 -9.65 -27.34 -11.03
C GLU A 139 -8.81 -26.47 -11.99
N ARG A 140 -9.21 -25.22 -12.19
CA ARG A 140 -8.54 -24.26 -13.09
C ARG A 140 -7.47 -23.44 -12.37
N SER A 141 -7.55 -23.34 -11.05
CA SER A 141 -6.65 -22.55 -10.20
C SER A 141 -5.48 -23.35 -9.62
N GLY A 142 -5.33 -24.63 -10.04
CA GLY A 142 -4.33 -25.53 -9.47
C GLY A 142 -4.61 -25.90 -8.01
N GLY A 143 -5.88 -25.82 -7.59
CA GLY A 143 -6.29 -26.06 -6.20
C GLY A 143 -5.97 -24.93 -5.23
N LEU A 144 -5.55 -23.76 -5.72
CA LEU A 144 -5.25 -22.60 -4.89
C LEU A 144 -6.50 -21.73 -4.70
N ASP A 145 -6.79 -21.41 -3.44
CA ASP A 145 -7.84 -20.50 -3.02
C ASP A 145 -7.24 -19.44 -2.08
N LEU A 146 -7.39 -18.16 -2.44
CA LEU A 146 -6.89 -16.99 -1.70
C LEU A 146 -8.02 -16.14 -1.12
N SER A 147 -9.26 -16.64 -1.15
CA SER A 147 -10.44 -15.90 -0.72
C SER A 147 -10.56 -15.72 0.79
N SER A 148 -9.83 -16.52 1.57
CA SER A 148 -9.84 -16.48 3.03
C SER A 148 -8.50 -16.96 3.61
N TYR A 149 -8.26 -16.64 4.88
CA TYR A 149 -7.07 -17.09 5.63
C TYR A 149 -6.88 -18.60 5.58
N ASN A 150 -7.90 -19.36 5.97
CA ASN A 150 -7.84 -20.82 6.04
C ASN A 150 -7.55 -21.44 4.68
N ALA A 151 -8.11 -20.87 3.60
CA ALA A 151 -7.87 -21.32 2.24
C ALA A 151 -6.43 -21.00 1.78
N ALA A 152 -5.97 -19.77 2.02
CA ALA A 152 -4.64 -19.31 1.61
C ALA A 152 -3.51 -20.06 2.33
N THR A 153 -3.73 -20.45 3.59
CA THR A 153 -2.74 -21.15 4.43
C THR A 153 -2.86 -22.68 4.37
N ALA A 154 -3.92 -23.22 3.73
CA ALA A 154 -4.13 -24.67 3.62
C ALA A 154 -2.96 -25.39 2.94
N ASN A 155 -2.31 -24.73 1.97
CA ASN A 155 -1.17 -25.29 1.26
C ASN A 155 0.14 -24.62 1.67
N LYS A 156 0.88 -25.28 2.56
CA LYS A 156 2.15 -24.78 3.08
C LYS A 156 3.22 -24.53 2.02
N ASN A 157 3.18 -25.22 0.88
CA ASN A 157 4.15 -25.00 -0.21
C ASN A 157 3.94 -23.65 -0.90
N ILE A 158 2.72 -23.12 -0.88
CA ILE A 158 2.39 -21.81 -1.46
C ILE A 158 3.09 -20.70 -0.69
N LEU A 159 3.18 -20.84 0.64
CA LEU A 159 3.82 -19.90 1.56
C LEU A 159 5.24 -20.33 1.99
N GLY A 160 5.79 -21.41 1.41
CA GLY A 160 7.17 -21.84 1.70
C GLY A 160 7.41 -22.32 3.13
N GLY A 161 6.35 -22.68 3.88
CA GLY A 161 6.47 -23.22 5.24
C GLY A 161 7.19 -22.30 6.23
N GLY A 162 7.03 -20.98 6.09
CA GLY A 162 7.69 -19.97 6.93
C GLY A 162 8.98 -19.41 6.35
N ASN A 163 9.46 -19.94 5.22
CA ASN A 163 10.56 -19.36 4.45
C ASN A 163 10.01 -18.75 3.15
N TRP A 164 9.88 -17.43 3.15
CA TRP A 164 9.26 -16.67 2.08
C TRP A 164 9.93 -16.90 0.71
N GLU A 165 11.25 -16.88 0.65
CA GLU A 165 12.02 -16.98 -0.58
C GLU A 165 11.89 -18.36 -1.25
N THR A 166 11.54 -19.38 -0.47
CA THR A 166 11.27 -20.74 -0.99
C THR A 166 9.81 -20.94 -1.41
N SER A 167 8.95 -19.95 -1.18
CA SER A 167 7.52 -20.07 -1.43
C SER A 167 7.19 -20.01 -2.93
N ALA A 168 6.16 -20.78 -3.34
CA ALA A 168 5.68 -20.69 -4.71
C ALA A 168 5.12 -19.29 -5.02
N LEU A 169 4.52 -18.63 -4.02
CA LEU A 169 3.98 -17.28 -4.16
C LEU A 169 5.09 -16.25 -4.42
N PHE A 170 6.23 -16.33 -3.73
CA PHE A 170 7.40 -15.51 -4.01
C PHE A 170 7.90 -15.70 -5.44
N ASN A 171 7.98 -16.95 -5.90
CA ASN A 171 8.41 -17.23 -7.27
C ASN A 171 7.48 -16.59 -8.32
N VAL A 172 6.17 -16.57 -8.08
CA VAL A 172 5.21 -15.92 -8.99
C VAL A 172 5.31 -14.39 -8.90
N LEU A 173 5.31 -13.83 -7.69
CA LEU A 173 5.30 -12.37 -7.49
C LEU A 173 6.62 -11.70 -7.89
N VAL A 174 7.74 -12.32 -7.56
CA VAL A 174 9.07 -11.70 -7.64
C VAL A 174 9.85 -12.19 -8.86
N ASN A 175 9.92 -13.51 -9.08
CA ASN A 175 10.77 -14.07 -10.14
C ASN A 175 10.08 -14.09 -11.51
N GLN A 176 8.79 -14.44 -11.55
CA GLN A 176 8.02 -14.45 -12.80
C GLN A 176 7.49 -13.05 -13.13
N GLY A 177 7.16 -12.27 -12.10
CA GLY A 177 6.65 -10.91 -12.21
C GLY A 177 5.23 -10.83 -12.74
N PHE A 178 4.43 -9.92 -12.19
CA PHE A 178 3.12 -9.58 -12.73
C PHE A 178 3.25 -8.60 -13.89
N VAL A 179 3.94 -9.00 -14.96
CA VAL A 179 3.92 -8.21 -16.20
C VAL A 179 2.65 -8.54 -16.97
N PRO A 180 1.81 -7.55 -17.32
CA PRO A 180 0.78 -7.75 -18.32
C PRO A 180 1.45 -8.34 -19.56
N ALA A 181 0.96 -9.47 -20.06
CA ALA A 181 1.41 -10.04 -21.32
C ALA A 181 1.40 -8.91 -22.38
N GLY A 182 2.58 -8.44 -22.78
CA GLY A 182 2.73 -7.26 -23.64
C GLY A 182 3.82 -6.26 -23.24
N HIS A 183 4.35 -6.31 -22.01
CA HIS A 183 5.57 -5.56 -21.67
C HIS A 183 6.83 -6.30 -22.14
N SER A 184 7.81 -5.56 -22.69
CA SER A 184 9.11 -6.11 -23.08
C SER A 184 9.75 -6.86 -21.90
N ALA A 185 10.54 -7.90 -22.19
CA ALA A 185 11.38 -8.57 -21.18
C ALA A 185 12.33 -7.61 -20.43
N ASP A 186 12.52 -6.39 -20.96
CA ASP A 186 13.32 -5.33 -20.38
C ASP A 186 12.54 -4.40 -19.42
N ALA A 187 11.23 -4.63 -19.23
CA ALA A 187 10.45 -3.82 -18.30
C ALA A 187 10.85 -4.17 -16.85
N PRO A 188 11.23 -3.18 -16.02
CA PRO A 188 11.58 -3.44 -14.63
C PRO A 188 10.37 -4.03 -13.88
N PRO A 189 10.59 -4.94 -12.91
CA PRO A 189 9.52 -5.47 -12.06
C PRO A 189 8.73 -4.32 -11.43
N VAL A 190 7.40 -4.37 -11.52
CA VAL A 190 6.56 -3.37 -10.86
C VAL A 190 6.53 -3.72 -9.37
N GLU A 191 7.30 -2.97 -8.59
CA GLU A 191 7.27 -3.05 -7.14
C GLU A 191 6.10 -2.22 -6.61
N LEU A 192 5.02 -2.89 -6.19
CA LEU A 192 3.86 -2.25 -5.62
C LEU A 192 4.20 -1.78 -4.20
N MET A 193 4.22 -0.46 -4.02
CA MET A 193 4.40 0.16 -2.71
C MET A 193 3.05 0.53 -2.11
N ILE A 194 2.82 0.16 -0.84
CA ILE A 194 1.58 0.39 -0.11
C ILE A 194 1.83 0.99 1.26
N TYR A 195 0.76 1.53 1.85
CA TYR A 195 0.72 1.96 3.25
C TYR A 195 -0.05 0.92 4.05
N ALA A 196 0.64 0.24 4.96
CA ALA A 196 0.11 -0.84 5.76
C ALA A 196 0.48 -0.70 7.24
N GLY A 197 -0.28 -1.38 8.10
CA GLY A 197 0.00 -1.51 9.52
C GLY A 197 0.03 -0.18 10.28
N SER A 198 0.67 -0.21 11.44
CA SER A 198 0.90 0.97 12.28
C SER A 198 2.31 0.97 12.87
N VAL A 199 2.90 2.15 13.00
CA VAL A 199 4.20 2.34 13.66
C VAL A 199 4.13 1.88 15.12
N VAL A 200 5.11 1.10 15.56
CA VAL A 200 5.26 0.73 16.97
C VAL A 200 6.09 1.80 17.68
N GLU A 201 5.50 2.51 18.64
CA GLU A 201 6.26 3.44 19.47
C GLU A 201 7.27 2.67 20.32
N VAL A 202 8.57 2.83 20.00
CA VAL A 202 9.65 2.30 20.83
C VAL A 202 9.70 3.14 22.11
N THR A 203 9.09 2.64 23.18
CA THR A 203 9.23 3.24 24.51
C THR A 203 10.70 3.09 24.92
N ALA A 204 11.44 4.19 24.87
CA ALA A 204 12.82 4.23 25.36
C ALA A 204 12.82 3.75 26.82
N THR A 205 13.43 2.59 27.06
CA THR A 205 13.66 2.12 28.42
C THR A 205 14.61 3.11 29.08
N PRO A 206 14.24 3.78 30.19
CA PRO A 206 15.17 4.65 30.89
C PRO A 206 16.33 3.78 31.39
N THR A 207 17.53 4.08 30.90
CA THR A 207 18.77 3.46 31.40
C THR A 207 18.89 3.74 32.90
N PRO A 208 19.15 2.71 33.75
CA PRO A 208 19.34 2.88 35.18
C PRO A 208 20.60 3.69 35.53
#